data_AF-A0A0S8GZV0-F1
#
_entry.id   AF-A0A0S8GZV0-F1
#
_cell.length_a   1.000
_cell.length_b   1.000
_cell.length_c   1.000
_cell.angle_alpha   90.00
_cell.angle_beta   90.00
_cell.angle_gamma   90.00
#
_symmetry.space_group_name_H-M   'P 1'
#
loop_
_entity.id
_entity.type
_entity.pdbx_description
1 polymer ?
#
loop_
_entity_poly.entity_id
_entity_poly.type
_entity_poly.pdbx_seq_one_letter_code
_entity_poly.pdbx_strand_id
1 'polypeptide(L)'
;MNYGGHTHSITYQNEFFLDDSIIDIKLFKNNVYINANPDSNPYPFGIVYVDPENEDTLVWYNDKPLFRRFVEIDPDSYLVNRTQYWIQLYKSLWSNDILAAYYVIRRSDGKVDTVGYIKNSCTTAEDDTCMKLKLIKPEWPRPKDFTWEYEWKNVYHLRWRNIDKERFKLDIYKGFLNAENPKEDKNTQDGTLYLRIFGLDSLDLNGDPNPDGIVDYRQIDFDWGFLIFPQRYPFSPPPNVTYTGNPADTLKERVNSIYSSNNMADRREDSKYYIYVEIITW
;
A
#
# COMPACT_ATOMS: atom_id res chain seq x y z
N MET A 1 -0.75 4.12 6.17
CA MET A 1 -1.21 3.54 4.89
C MET A 1 -0.05 3.60 3.93
N ASN A 2 0.16 2.52 3.20
CA ASN A 2 1.27 2.36 2.28
C ASN A 2 0.73 2.25 0.85
N TYR A 3 1.42 2.82 -0.13
CA TYR A 3 1.03 2.77 -1.54
C TYR A 3 2.22 2.31 -2.37
N GLY A 4 2.01 1.45 -3.37
CA GLY A 4 3.05 0.93 -4.27
C GLY A 4 2.80 1.33 -5.73
N GLY A 5 3.88 1.58 -6.48
CA GLY A 5 3.84 2.09 -7.85
C GLY A 5 3.66 1.04 -8.96
N HIS A 6 3.67 -0.26 -8.66
CA HIS A 6 3.48 -1.31 -9.67
C HIS A 6 2.02 -1.77 -9.74
N THR A 7 1.38 -1.75 -10.91
CA THR A 7 0.11 -2.47 -11.15
C THR A 7 0.39 -3.67 -12.06
N HIS A 8 -0.04 -4.88 -11.66
CA HIS A 8 0.34 -6.11 -12.38
C HIS A 8 -0.55 -6.43 -13.59
N SER A 9 -1.45 -5.52 -13.96
CA SER A 9 -2.51 -5.83 -14.92
C SER A 9 -2.53 -4.99 -16.18
N ILE A 10 -1.87 -3.82 -16.26
CA ILE A 10 -1.85 -3.07 -17.53
C ILE A 10 -0.62 -2.15 -17.60
N THR A 11 0.23 -2.39 -18.60
CA THR A 11 1.42 -1.58 -18.90
C THR A 11 1.00 -0.18 -19.34
N TYR A 12 1.36 0.86 -18.59
CA TYR A 12 1.07 2.26 -18.95
C TYR A 12 2.33 3.13 -18.88
N GLN A 13 2.32 4.25 -19.62
CA GLN A 13 3.51 5.10 -19.84
C GLN A 13 4.12 5.70 -18.54
N ASN A 14 3.32 5.76 -17.47
CA ASN A 14 3.73 6.29 -16.16
C ASN A 14 3.89 5.20 -15.09
N GLU A 15 3.97 3.93 -15.48
CA GLU A 15 4.46 2.88 -14.58
C GLU A 15 5.99 2.98 -14.41
N PHE A 16 6.44 2.59 -13.23
CA PHE A 16 7.86 2.46 -12.96
C PHE A 16 8.39 1.16 -13.56
N PHE A 17 9.52 1.24 -14.26
CA PHE A 17 10.23 0.08 -14.76
C PHE A 17 11.34 -0.34 -13.79
N LEU A 18 11.89 -1.54 -14.00
CA LEU A 18 13.09 -1.95 -13.29
C LEU A 18 14.22 -0.93 -13.58
N ASP A 19 14.97 -0.56 -12.55
CA ASP A 19 16.08 0.43 -12.60
C ASP A 19 15.68 1.91 -12.80
N ASP A 20 14.39 2.24 -12.82
CA ASP A 20 13.95 3.62 -12.64
C ASP A 20 14.28 4.11 -11.21
N SER A 21 14.32 5.43 -11.02
CA SER A 21 14.45 6.01 -9.68
C SER A 21 13.69 7.32 -9.54
N ILE A 22 12.98 7.48 -8.43
CA ILE A 22 12.34 8.74 -8.06
C ILE A 22 13.42 9.70 -7.56
N ILE A 23 13.73 10.74 -8.32
CA ILE A 23 14.76 11.72 -7.94
C ILE A 23 14.17 12.93 -7.20
N ASP A 24 12.90 13.25 -7.42
CA ASP A 24 12.15 14.24 -6.63
C ASP A 24 10.69 13.79 -6.44
N ILE A 25 10.09 14.11 -5.31
CA ILE A 25 8.69 13.79 -5.01
C ILE A 25 8.13 14.74 -3.98
N LYS A 26 6.89 15.17 -4.22
CA LYS A 26 6.08 15.97 -3.30
C LYS A 26 4.69 15.36 -3.21
N LEU A 27 4.23 15.14 -2.00
CA LEU A 27 2.89 14.62 -1.74
C LEU A 27 1.96 15.74 -1.35
N PHE A 28 0.71 15.66 -1.79
CA PHE A 28 -0.32 16.63 -1.52
C PHE A 28 -1.55 15.93 -0.97
N LYS A 29 -2.17 16.59 0.00
CA LYS A 29 -3.48 16.20 0.53
C LYS A 29 -4.48 17.31 0.22
N ASN A 30 -5.73 16.96 -0.05
CA ASN A 30 -6.78 17.98 -0.15
C ASN A 30 -6.97 18.71 1.20
N ASN A 31 -7.23 20.01 1.13
CA ASN A 31 -7.85 20.73 2.22
C ASN A 31 -9.34 20.92 1.92
N VAL A 32 -10.18 20.66 2.92
CA VAL A 32 -11.64 20.61 2.81
C VAL A 32 -12.17 22.01 2.49
N TYR A 33 -13.21 22.06 1.64
CA TYR A 33 -13.93 23.24 1.11
C TYR A 33 -13.33 23.92 -0.13
N ILE A 34 -13.81 23.49 -1.30
CA ILE A 34 -13.60 24.16 -2.60
C ILE A 34 -14.11 25.61 -2.53
N ASN A 35 -15.28 25.81 -1.91
CA ASN A 35 -15.99 27.10 -1.88
C ASN A 35 -15.76 27.91 -0.58
N ALA A 36 -14.74 27.58 0.22
CA ALA A 36 -14.42 28.39 1.40
C ALA A 36 -13.82 29.73 0.98
N ASN A 37 -14.12 30.79 1.75
CA ASN A 37 -13.46 32.09 1.63
C ASN A 37 -11.92 31.87 1.62
N PRO A 38 -11.18 32.41 0.64
CA PRO A 38 -9.71 32.36 0.63
C PRO A 38 -9.06 32.74 1.97
N ASP A 39 -9.66 33.65 2.74
CA ASP A 39 -9.16 34.06 4.06
C ASP A 39 -9.20 32.92 5.09
N SER A 40 -10.13 31.98 4.95
CA SER A 40 -10.26 30.81 5.82
C SER A 40 -9.66 29.53 5.23
N ASN A 41 -9.24 29.56 3.96
CA ASN A 41 -8.58 28.44 3.28
C ASN A 41 -7.48 28.95 2.33
N PRO A 42 -6.25 29.16 2.82
CA PRO A 42 -5.17 29.81 2.07
C PRO A 42 -4.47 28.89 1.06
N TYR A 43 -5.00 27.69 0.80
CA TYR A 43 -4.33 26.69 -0.03
C TYR A 43 -4.72 26.82 -1.49
N PRO A 44 -3.76 26.73 -2.43
CA PRO A 44 -4.03 26.92 -3.86
C PRO A 44 -4.86 25.77 -4.46
N PHE A 45 -5.53 26.07 -5.57
CA PHE A 45 -6.29 25.06 -6.30
C PHE A 45 -5.40 24.21 -7.20
N GLY A 46 -5.75 22.93 -7.31
CA GLY A 46 -5.12 21.99 -8.22
C GLY A 46 -6.13 21.03 -8.82
N ILE A 47 -5.76 20.44 -9.94
CA ILE A 47 -6.47 19.31 -10.52
C ILE A 47 -5.61 18.06 -10.35
N VAL A 48 -6.23 16.96 -9.96
CA VAL A 48 -5.54 15.67 -9.86
C VAL A 48 -6.16 14.68 -10.82
N TYR A 49 -5.30 13.92 -11.49
CA TYR A 49 -5.64 13.00 -12.57
C TYR A 49 -5.04 11.64 -12.28
N VAL A 50 -5.67 10.56 -12.72
CA VAL A 50 -4.99 9.25 -12.70
C VAL A 50 -3.80 9.26 -13.65
N ASP A 51 -3.89 9.94 -14.78
CA ASP A 51 -2.78 10.20 -15.68
C ASP A 51 -2.71 11.68 -16.03
N PRO A 52 -1.85 12.46 -15.33
CA PRO A 52 -1.73 13.90 -15.54
C PRO A 52 -1.23 14.29 -16.93
N GLU A 53 -0.52 13.42 -17.63
CA GLU A 53 0.06 13.73 -18.96
C GLU A 53 -1.02 13.70 -20.04
N ASN A 54 -1.99 12.80 -19.91
CA ASN A 54 -3.12 12.67 -20.84
C ASN A 54 -4.44 13.19 -20.27
N GLU A 55 -4.40 13.81 -19.08
CA GLU A 55 -5.56 14.40 -18.39
C GLU A 55 -6.79 13.47 -18.31
N ASP A 56 -6.55 12.18 -18.07
CA ASP A 56 -7.57 11.12 -18.02
C ASP A 56 -8.46 11.03 -19.28
N THR A 57 -7.97 11.48 -20.44
CA THR A 57 -8.75 11.46 -21.70
C THR A 57 -9.01 10.05 -22.24
N LEU A 58 -8.38 9.02 -21.66
CA LEU A 58 -8.59 7.63 -22.04
C LEU A 58 -9.79 7.02 -21.32
N VAL A 59 -10.61 6.26 -22.05
CA VAL A 59 -11.94 5.77 -21.61
C VAL A 59 -11.92 4.86 -20.38
N TRP A 60 -10.77 4.30 -20.01
CA TRP A 60 -10.64 3.28 -18.97
C TRP A 60 -10.35 3.83 -17.57
N TYR A 61 -10.19 5.14 -17.40
CA TYR A 61 -10.13 5.77 -16.08
C TYR A 61 -11.54 5.97 -15.51
N ASN A 62 -11.93 5.11 -14.57
CA ASN A 62 -13.21 5.28 -13.85
C ASN A 62 -13.17 6.46 -12.86
N ASP A 63 -11.97 6.84 -12.43
CA ASP A 63 -11.73 8.03 -11.61
C ASP A 63 -11.76 9.27 -12.51
N LYS A 64 -12.61 10.24 -12.17
CA LYS A 64 -12.63 11.53 -12.87
C LYS A 64 -11.59 12.47 -12.25
N PRO A 65 -11.08 13.44 -13.02
CA PRO A 65 -10.23 14.48 -12.47
C PRO A 65 -10.91 15.20 -11.30
N LEU A 66 -10.16 15.45 -10.22
CA LEU A 66 -10.68 16.11 -9.03
C LEU A 66 -10.05 17.50 -8.88
N PHE A 67 -10.88 18.53 -8.93
CA PHE A 67 -10.48 19.91 -8.66
C PHE A 67 -10.70 20.25 -7.19
N ARG A 68 -9.62 20.52 -6.44
CA ARG A 68 -9.64 20.79 -5.00
C ARG A 68 -8.53 21.77 -4.62
N ARG A 69 -8.58 22.28 -3.39
CA ARG A 69 -7.43 22.94 -2.77
C ARG A 69 -6.49 21.90 -2.19
N PHE A 70 -5.18 22.10 -2.36
CA PHE A 70 -4.17 21.14 -1.92
C PHE A 70 -3.11 21.78 -1.02
N VAL A 71 -2.73 21.03 0.00
CA VAL A 71 -1.61 21.33 0.89
C VAL A 71 -0.52 20.29 0.66
N GLU A 72 0.72 20.74 0.51
CA GLU A 72 1.88 19.85 0.49
C GLU A 72 2.00 19.19 1.86
N ILE A 73 2.15 17.87 1.87
CA ILE A 73 2.43 17.10 3.07
C ILE A 73 3.90 17.34 3.42
N ASP A 74 4.16 17.64 4.69
CA ASP A 74 5.52 17.78 5.22
C ASP A 74 6.39 16.56 4.82
N PRO A 75 7.54 16.75 4.15
CA PRO A 75 8.47 15.68 3.79
C PRO A 75 8.90 14.81 4.97
N ASP A 76 8.91 15.33 6.20
CA ASP A 76 9.25 14.57 7.40
C ASP A 76 8.09 13.72 7.92
N SER A 77 6.92 13.79 7.28
CA SER A 77 5.72 13.03 7.65
C SER A 77 5.49 11.77 6.81
N TYR A 78 6.41 11.45 5.90
CA TYR A 78 6.32 10.24 5.07
C TYR A 78 7.71 9.70 4.67
N LEU A 79 7.73 8.42 4.29
CA LEU A 79 8.89 7.78 3.67
C LEU A 79 8.57 7.48 2.22
N VAL A 80 9.60 7.59 1.38
CA VAL A 80 9.54 7.16 -0.02
C VAL A 80 10.71 6.23 -0.29
N ASN A 81 10.41 5.03 -0.75
CA ASN A 81 11.42 4.20 -1.36
C ASN A 81 11.51 4.54 -2.85
N ARG A 82 12.63 5.15 -3.22
CA ARG A 82 12.82 5.75 -4.54
C ARG A 82 13.07 4.72 -5.66
N THR A 83 13.39 3.48 -5.32
CA THR A 83 13.71 2.40 -6.28
C THR A 83 12.70 1.24 -6.23
N GLN A 84 11.96 1.11 -5.13
CA GLN A 84 10.83 0.17 -5.01
C GLN A 84 9.47 0.86 -5.17
N TYR A 85 9.48 2.18 -5.37
CA TYR A 85 8.34 3.00 -5.75
C TYR A 85 7.15 2.91 -4.79
N TRP A 86 7.42 2.85 -3.49
CA TRP A 86 6.37 2.88 -2.49
C TRP A 86 6.51 4.09 -1.56
N ILE A 87 5.35 4.51 -1.05
CA ILE A 87 5.21 5.61 -0.10
C ILE A 87 4.57 5.07 1.17
N GLN A 88 5.10 5.47 2.31
CA GLN A 88 4.54 5.20 3.62
C GLN A 88 4.23 6.50 4.34
N LEU A 89 2.97 6.73 4.66
CA LEU A 89 2.56 7.87 5.47
C LEU A 89 2.63 7.53 6.96
N TYR A 90 3.20 8.41 7.78
CA TYR A 90 3.23 8.23 9.24
C TYR A 90 1.86 8.42 9.90
N LYS A 91 0.96 9.17 9.25
CA LYS A 91 -0.43 9.32 9.67
C LYS A 91 -1.35 8.73 8.62
N SER A 92 -2.34 7.96 9.06
CA SER A 92 -3.38 7.45 8.18
C SER A 92 -4.24 8.60 7.65
N LEU A 93 -4.64 8.47 6.39
CA LEU A 93 -5.61 9.35 5.76
C LEU A 93 -7.03 8.92 6.10
N TRP A 94 -7.95 9.88 6.17
CA TRP A 94 -9.37 9.62 6.25
C TRP A 94 -9.94 9.20 4.90
N SER A 95 -11.15 8.61 4.92
CA SER A 95 -11.81 8.15 3.71
C SER A 95 -12.06 9.28 2.71
N ASN A 96 -12.36 10.48 3.17
CA ASN A 96 -12.59 11.69 2.36
C ASN A 96 -11.32 12.49 2.02
N ASP A 97 -10.15 12.04 2.46
CA ASP A 97 -8.89 12.65 2.06
C ASP A 97 -8.50 12.18 0.65
N ILE A 98 -8.02 13.09 -0.17
CA ILE A 98 -7.40 12.81 -1.46
C ILE A 98 -5.88 12.87 -1.26
N LEU A 99 -5.18 11.86 -1.76
CA LEU A 99 -3.71 11.85 -1.83
C LEU A 99 -3.30 11.99 -3.29
N ALA A 100 -2.40 12.92 -3.55
CA ALA A 100 -1.82 13.14 -4.87
C ALA A 100 -0.30 13.35 -4.78
N ALA A 101 0.38 13.19 -5.90
CA ALA A 101 1.82 13.33 -5.99
C ALA A 101 2.24 14.14 -7.22
N TYR A 102 3.27 14.95 -7.03
CA TYR A 102 4.17 15.39 -8.08
C TYR A 102 5.47 14.61 -7.92
N TYR A 103 6.07 14.12 -9.00
CA TYR A 103 7.36 13.46 -8.89
C TYR A 103 8.15 13.51 -10.20
N VAL A 104 9.46 13.38 -10.05
CA VAL A 104 10.42 13.33 -11.15
C VAL A 104 11.11 11.97 -11.12
N ILE A 105 11.08 11.28 -12.25
CA ILE A 105 11.68 9.97 -12.43
C ILE A 105 12.93 10.13 -13.29
N ARG A 106 14.02 9.49 -12.88
CA ARG A 106 15.12 9.14 -13.79
C ARG A 106 14.86 7.73 -14.30
N ARG A 107 14.66 7.61 -15.61
CA ARG A 107 14.49 6.33 -16.31
C ARG A 107 15.82 5.59 -16.43
N SER A 108 15.73 4.29 -16.63
CA SER A 108 16.91 3.42 -16.82
C SER A 108 17.80 3.83 -18.01
N ASP A 109 17.23 4.44 -19.06
CA ASP A 109 17.95 5.00 -20.21
C ASP A 109 18.59 6.38 -19.94
N GLY A 110 18.44 6.91 -18.73
CA GLY A 110 18.95 8.21 -18.30
C GLY A 110 18.01 9.38 -18.57
N LYS A 111 16.87 9.18 -19.25
CA LYS A 111 15.85 10.21 -19.45
C LYS A 111 15.28 10.66 -18.11
N VAL A 112 14.93 11.94 -18.01
CA VAL A 112 14.24 12.49 -16.85
C VAL A 112 12.83 12.89 -17.25
N ASP A 113 11.85 12.26 -16.62
CA ASP A 113 10.43 12.50 -16.83
C ASP A 113 9.81 13.14 -15.58
N THR A 114 8.93 14.11 -15.77
CA THR A 114 8.21 14.78 -14.69
C THR A 114 6.74 14.44 -14.77
N VAL A 115 6.20 13.83 -13.72
CA VAL A 115 4.78 13.51 -13.62
C VAL A 115 4.08 14.57 -12.79
N GLY A 116 3.21 15.32 -13.46
CA GLY A 116 2.50 16.46 -12.90
C GLY A 116 3.23 17.79 -13.17
N TYR A 117 2.65 18.86 -12.64
CA TYR A 117 3.10 20.23 -12.85
C TYR A 117 2.72 21.08 -11.63
N ILE A 118 3.64 21.95 -11.21
CA ILE A 118 3.41 22.93 -10.14
C ILE A 118 3.90 24.28 -10.65
N LYS A 119 3.05 25.31 -10.61
CA LYS A 119 3.46 26.68 -10.96
C LYS A 119 4.47 27.21 -9.94
N ASN A 120 5.41 28.03 -10.40
CA ASN A 120 6.39 28.71 -9.54
C ASN A 120 5.75 29.69 -8.53
N SER A 121 4.57 30.22 -8.86
CA SER A 121 3.80 31.11 -8.01
C SER A 121 2.32 30.81 -8.22
N CYS A 122 1.57 30.78 -7.12
CA CYS A 122 0.16 30.44 -7.11
C CYS A 122 -0.62 31.42 -6.28
N THR A 123 -1.82 31.74 -6.74
CA THR A 123 -2.81 32.46 -5.95
C THR A 123 -3.79 31.47 -5.31
N THR A 124 -4.70 31.99 -4.48
CA THR A 124 -5.79 31.22 -3.90
C THR A 124 -7.09 31.34 -4.69
N ALA A 125 -7.05 32.01 -5.85
CA ALA A 125 -8.19 32.23 -6.74
C ALA A 125 -8.60 30.93 -7.44
N GLU A 126 -9.90 30.72 -7.62
CA GLU A 126 -10.46 29.49 -8.19
C GLU A 126 -10.13 29.29 -9.67
N ASP A 127 -10.01 30.37 -10.43
CA ASP A 127 -9.60 30.35 -11.83
C ASP A 127 -8.10 30.11 -12.02
N ASP A 128 -7.30 30.16 -10.94
CA ASP A 128 -5.87 29.88 -10.95
C ASP A 128 -5.57 28.43 -10.55
N THR A 129 -5.59 27.53 -11.54
CA THR A 129 -5.10 26.15 -11.33
C THR A 129 -3.57 26.17 -11.14
N CYS A 130 -3.13 26.08 -9.89
CA CYS A 130 -1.73 26.12 -9.46
C CYS A 130 -0.95 24.85 -9.80
N MET A 131 -1.63 23.69 -9.78
CA MET A 131 -0.97 22.40 -9.93
C MET A 131 -1.84 21.38 -10.67
N LYS A 132 -1.16 20.49 -11.40
CA LYS A 132 -1.71 19.25 -11.95
C LYS A 132 -0.94 18.09 -11.34
N LEU A 133 -1.59 17.17 -10.64
CA LEU A 133 -0.89 16.10 -9.90
C LEU A 133 -1.40 14.71 -10.26
N LYS A 134 -0.56 13.70 -10.03
CA LYS A 134 -0.94 12.29 -10.08
C LYS A 134 -1.83 11.95 -8.89
N LEU A 135 -3.04 11.48 -9.14
CA LEU A 135 -3.94 10.92 -8.15
C LEU A 135 -3.39 9.57 -7.66
N ILE A 136 -3.24 9.45 -6.34
CA ILE A 136 -2.81 8.22 -5.65
C ILE A 136 -3.98 7.60 -4.89
N LYS A 137 -4.82 8.41 -4.23
CA LYS A 137 -6.04 7.98 -3.55
C LYS A 137 -7.15 9.04 -3.72
N PRO A 138 -8.35 8.68 -4.20
CA PRO A 138 -9.51 9.57 -4.25
C PRO A 138 -10.22 9.68 -2.89
N GLU A 139 -11.20 10.58 -2.82
CA GLU A 139 -12.20 10.53 -1.74
C GLU A 139 -13.09 9.30 -1.91
N TRP A 140 -13.44 8.66 -0.79
CA TRP A 140 -14.27 7.46 -0.74
C TRP A 140 -13.86 6.35 -1.73
N PRO A 141 -12.62 5.83 -1.66
CA PRO A 141 -12.12 4.86 -2.63
C PRO A 141 -13.02 3.62 -2.74
N ARG A 142 -13.13 3.12 -3.97
CA ARG A 142 -13.93 1.94 -4.31
C ARG A 142 -13.06 0.91 -5.05
N PRO A 143 -13.38 -0.39 -4.94
CA PRO A 143 -12.64 -1.46 -5.63
C PRO A 143 -12.53 -1.31 -7.16
N LYS A 144 -13.44 -0.57 -7.79
CA LYS A 144 -13.47 -0.33 -9.24
C LYS A 144 -12.66 0.89 -9.70
N ASP A 145 -12.19 1.71 -8.75
CA ASP A 145 -11.38 2.88 -9.02
C ASP A 145 -9.99 2.40 -9.45
N PHE A 146 -9.39 3.05 -10.45
CA PHE A 146 -8.08 2.65 -10.97
C PHE A 146 -7.00 2.73 -9.88
N THR A 147 -7.13 3.75 -9.04
CA THR A 147 -6.28 4.04 -7.90
C THR A 147 -6.39 3.00 -6.76
N TRP A 148 -7.40 2.14 -6.78
CA TRP A 148 -7.57 1.09 -5.77
C TRP A 148 -6.35 0.17 -5.70
N GLU A 149 -5.78 -0.15 -6.86
CA GLU A 149 -4.63 -1.05 -6.95
C GLU A 149 -3.35 -0.43 -6.39
N TYR A 150 -3.27 0.89 -6.25
CA TYR A 150 -2.07 1.55 -5.70
C TYR A 150 -1.89 1.31 -4.20
N GLU A 151 -2.95 0.98 -3.45
CA GLU A 151 -2.80 0.66 -2.04
C GLU A 151 -1.98 -0.62 -1.85
N TRP A 152 -0.99 -0.57 -0.96
CA TRP A 152 -0.09 -1.67 -0.68
C TRP A 152 -0.74 -2.62 0.35
N LYS A 153 -1.57 -3.55 -0.14
CA LYS A 153 -2.48 -4.40 0.67
C LYS A 153 -1.85 -5.66 1.26
N ASN A 154 -0.53 -5.80 1.19
CA ASN A 154 0.24 -6.92 1.74
C ASN A 154 1.24 -6.50 2.83
N VAL A 155 1.08 -5.30 3.40
CA VAL A 155 1.91 -4.80 4.50
C VAL A 155 1.06 -4.58 5.74
N TYR A 156 1.45 -5.21 6.85
CA TYR A 156 0.67 -5.23 8.09
C TYR A 156 1.53 -4.71 9.25
N HIS A 157 1.02 -3.68 9.94
CA HIS A 157 1.69 -3.15 11.12
C HIS A 157 1.51 -4.12 12.29
N LEU A 158 2.62 -4.53 12.89
CA LEU A 158 2.69 -5.50 13.98
C LEU A 158 2.23 -4.94 15.32
N ARG A 159 1.97 -3.62 15.40
CA ARG A 159 1.58 -2.86 16.62
C ARG A 159 2.73 -2.57 17.58
N TRP A 160 3.96 -2.92 17.20
CA TRP A 160 5.19 -2.52 17.88
C TRP A 160 6.12 -1.78 16.92
N ARG A 161 7.16 -1.15 17.46
CA ARG A 161 8.27 -0.54 16.74
C ARG A 161 9.55 -0.82 17.52
N ASN A 162 10.71 -0.70 16.86
CA ASN A 162 12.02 -1.02 17.45
C ASN A 162 12.00 -2.40 18.14
N ILE A 163 11.51 -3.40 17.40
CA ILE A 163 11.29 -4.75 17.90
C ILE A 163 12.65 -5.44 18.06
N ASP A 164 12.94 -5.95 19.26
CA ASP A 164 14.11 -6.81 19.47
C ASP A 164 13.88 -8.16 18.76
N LYS A 165 14.64 -8.37 17.67
CA LYS A 165 14.56 -9.58 16.84
C LYS A 165 14.72 -10.87 17.65
N GLU A 166 15.53 -10.87 18.71
CA GLU A 166 15.81 -12.08 19.50
C GLU A 166 14.65 -12.46 20.41
N ARG A 167 13.73 -11.52 20.65
CA ARG A 167 12.57 -11.68 21.54
C ARG A 167 11.25 -11.74 20.78
N PHE A 168 11.32 -11.81 19.46
CA PHE A 168 10.18 -11.72 18.58
C PHE A 168 9.72 -13.09 18.10
N LYS A 169 8.43 -13.35 18.22
CA LYS A 169 7.76 -14.50 17.61
C LYS A 169 6.53 -14.03 16.85
N LEU A 170 6.31 -14.64 15.69
CA LEU A 170 5.14 -14.42 14.86
C LEU A 170 4.65 -15.74 14.31
N ASP A 171 3.33 -15.90 14.31
CA ASP A 171 2.66 -17.01 13.64
C ASP A 171 1.33 -16.50 13.06
N ILE A 172 0.74 -17.29 12.16
CA ILE A 172 -0.56 -16.99 11.56
C ILE A 172 -1.52 -18.10 11.91
N TYR A 173 -2.65 -17.72 12.47
CA TYR A 173 -3.70 -18.64 12.87
C TYR A 173 -4.95 -18.41 12.03
N LYS A 174 -5.73 -19.48 11.89
CA LYS A 174 -7.08 -19.42 11.36
C LYS A 174 -8.08 -19.51 12.50
N GLY A 175 -8.94 -18.49 12.64
CA GLY A 175 -9.93 -18.37 13.72
C GLY A 175 -11.05 -17.40 13.36
N PHE A 176 -12.00 -17.26 14.27
CA PHE A 176 -13.13 -16.35 14.09
C PHE A 176 -12.82 -14.95 14.61
N LEU A 177 -13.26 -13.94 13.88
CA LEU A 177 -13.13 -12.55 14.30
C LEU A 177 -13.80 -12.33 15.67
N ASN A 178 -13.09 -11.68 16.59
CA ASN A 178 -13.48 -11.42 17.99
C ASN A 178 -13.59 -12.67 18.87
N ALA A 179 -13.10 -13.81 18.42
CA ALA A 179 -12.99 -15.05 19.21
C ALA A 179 -11.64 -15.73 18.98
N GLU A 180 -10.62 -14.95 18.62
CA GLU A 180 -9.26 -15.42 18.35
C GLU A 180 -8.62 -16.01 19.61
N ASN A 181 -8.15 -17.25 19.51
CA ASN A 181 -7.50 -17.96 20.60
C ASN A 181 -6.33 -18.83 20.08
N PRO A 182 -5.07 -18.36 20.16
CA PRO A 182 -3.89 -19.10 19.68
C PRO A 182 -3.69 -20.49 20.30
N LYS A 183 -4.34 -20.78 21.43
CA LYS A 183 -4.28 -22.11 22.09
C LYS A 183 -5.22 -23.13 21.47
N GLU A 184 -6.29 -22.68 20.82
CA GLU A 184 -7.35 -23.53 20.25
C GLU A 184 -7.34 -23.49 18.71
N ASP A 185 -7.09 -22.30 18.17
CA ASP A 185 -7.00 -22.06 16.74
C ASP A 185 -5.80 -22.78 16.10
N LYS A 186 -5.94 -23.11 14.83
CA LYS A 186 -4.88 -23.82 14.08
C LYS A 186 -3.99 -22.82 13.36
N ASN A 187 -2.69 -22.99 13.54
CA ASN A 187 -1.65 -22.36 12.72
C ASN A 187 -1.27 -23.19 11.49
N THR A 188 -2.00 -24.29 11.22
CA THR A 188 -1.73 -25.19 10.10
C THR A 188 -2.96 -25.43 9.24
N GLN A 189 -2.71 -25.72 7.97
CA GLN A 189 -3.66 -26.27 7.00
C GLN A 189 -3.09 -27.63 6.54
N ASP A 190 -3.81 -28.72 6.82
CA ASP A 190 -3.38 -30.10 6.47
C ASP A 190 -1.95 -30.45 6.94
N GLY A 191 -1.56 -29.96 8.11
CA GLY A 191 -0.23 -30.17 8.68
C GLY A 191 0.86 -29.21 8.17
N THR A 192 0.55 -28.32 7.23
CA THR A 192 1.48 -27.28 6.74
C THR A 192 1.23 -25.97 7.47
N LEU A 193 2.27 -25.31 7.99
CA LEU A 193 2.16 -24.03 8.68
C LEU A 193 1.64 -22.92 7.75
N TYR A 194 0.81 -22.03 8.28
CA TYR A 194 0.37 -20.86 7.53
C TYR A 194 1.52 -19.92 7.19
N LEU A 195 2.57 -19.82 8.02
CA LEU A 195 3.79 -19.09 7.68
C LEU A 195 4.34 -19.53 6.31
N ARG A 196 4.49 -20.85 6.11
CA ARG A 196 4.94 -21.43 4.84
C ARG A 196 3.96 -21.20 3.70
N ILE A 197 2.66 -21.39 3.94
CA ILE A 197 1.59 -21.17 2.93
C ILE A 197 1.56 -19.72 2.44
N PHE A 198 1.81 -18.76 3.33
CA PHE A 198 1.83 -17.35 3.02
C PHE A 198 3.21 -16.86 2.52
N GLY A 199 4.21 -17.73 2.45
CA GLY A 199 5.56 -17.42 1.94
C GLY A 199 6.43 -16.65 2.93
N LEU A 200 6.06 -16.70 4.21
CA LEU A 200 6.79 -16.05 5.30
C LEU A 200 7.86 -16.95 5.92
N ASP A 201 7.86 -18.24 5.62
CA ASP A 201 8.83 -19.23 6.09
C ASP A 201 9.27 -20.05 4.87
N SER A 202 10.35 -19.59 4.24
CA SER A 202 10.87 -20.20 3.00
C SER A 202 12.35 -20.52 3.10
N LEU A 203 13.06 -19.90 4.04
CA LEU A 203 14.48 -20.05 4.27
C LEU A 203 14.73 -20.50 5.71
N ASP A 204 15.83 -21.21 5.94
CA ASP A 204 16.33 -21.43 7.29
C ASP A 204 17.23 -20.27 7.75
N LEU A 205 17.73 -20.34 8.99
CA LEU A 205 18.66 -19.36 9.56
C LEU A 205 19.97 -19.17 8.76
N ASN A 206 20.38 -20.12 7.92
CA ASN A 206 21.55 -20.00 7.05
C ASN A 206 21.20 -19.35 5.70
N GLY A 207 19.92 -19.11 5.42
CA GLY A 207 19.42 -18.58 4.16
C GLY A 207 19.22 -19.63 3.08
N ASP A 208 19.32 -20.92 3.42
CA ASP A 208 19.04 -22.02 2.50
C ASP A 208 17.53 -22.23 2.37
N PRO A 209 17.01 -22.73 1.23
CA PRO A 209 15.57 -22.87 0.96
C PRO A 209 14.93 -24.05 1.73
N ASN A 210 15.04 -24.03 3.05
CA ASN A 210 14.54 -25.03 3.98
C ASN A 210 13.64 -24.35 5.02
N PRO A 211 12.31 -24.41 4.89
CA PRO A 211 11.40 -23.84 5.88
C PRO A 211 11.63 -24.46 7.27
N ASP A 212 11.80 -23.64 8.30
CA ASP A 212 12.15 -24.06 9.66
C ASP A 212 11.06 -23.74 10.70
N GLY A 213 9.93 -23.18 10.26
CA GLY A 213 8.81 -22.79 11.10
C GLY A 213 8.99 -21.46 11.80
N ILE A 214 10.06 -20.72 11.48
CA ILE A 214 10.30 -19.35 11.95
C ILE A 214 10.05 -18.40 10.78
N VAL A 215 9.47 -17.24 11.06
CA VAL A 215 9.31 -16.22 10.02
C VAL A 215 10.66 -15.73 9.51
N ASP A 216 10.83 -15.72 8.20
CA ASP A 216 11.94 -15.13 7.47
C ASP A 216 12.08 -13.64 7.88
N TYR A 217 13.14 -13.27 8.60
CA TYR A 217 13.34 -11.90 9.10
C TYR A 217 13.39 -10.82 8.01
N ARG A 218 13.74 -11.17 6.77
CA ARG A 218 13.68 -10.26 5.61
C ARG A 218 12.26 -9.75 5.30
N GLN A 219 11.22 -10.45 5.79
CA GLN A 219 9.83 -10.04 5.63
C GLN A 219 9.39 -9.03 6.71
N ILE A 220 10.28 -8.68 7.65
CA ILE A 220 9.95 -7.84 8.79
C ILE A 220 10.85 -6.60 8.79
N ASP A 221 10.21 -5.44 8.77
CA ASP A 221 10.84 -4.19 9.18
C ASP A 221 10.73 -4.10 10.70
N PHE A 222 11.81 -4.44 11.41
CA PHE A 222 11.83 -4.44 12.89
C PHE A 222 11.83 -3.02 13.48
N ASP A 223 12.32 -2.02 12.75
CA ASP A 223 12.38 -0.64 13.21
C ASP A 223 10.98 -0.03 13.22
N TRP A 224 10.25 -0.21 12.13
CA TRP A 224 8.90 0.33 11.97
C TRP A 224 7.78 -0.64 12.32
N GLY A 225 8.12 -1.91 12.57
CA GLY A 225 7.21 -2.97 12.95
C GLY A 225 6.21 -3.31 11.87
N PHE A 226 6.68 -3.53 10.65
CA PHE A 226 5.83 -3.99 9.55
C PHE A 226 6.21 -5.40 9.14
N LEU A 227 5.20 -6.25 8.95
CA LEU A 227 5.32 -7.50 8.21
C LEU A 227 4.91 -7.24 6.75
N ILE A 228 5.73 -7.70 5.82
CA ILE A 228 5.51 -7.62 4.38
C ILE A 228 5.32 -9.04 3.87
N PHE A 229 4.14 -9.35 3.32
CA PHE A 229 3.93 -10.63 2.66
C PHE A 229 4.53 -10.59 1.24
N PRO A 230 5.12 -11.68 0.72
CA PRO A 230 5.66 -11.70 -0.64
C PRO A 230 4.58 -11.50 -1.72
N GLN A 231 3.39 -12.07 -1.51
CA GLN A 231 2.26 -11.92 -2.43
C GLN A 231 1.52 -10.62 -2.17
N ARG A 232 1.06 -9.95 -3.25
CA ARG A 232 0.28 -8.70 -3.21
C ARG A 232 -1.08 -8.87 -2.54
N TYR A 233 -1.69 -10.03 -2.74
CA TYR A 233 -2.98 -10.43 -2.15
C TYR A 233 -2.80 -11.73 -1.35
N PRO A 234 -2.11 -11.70 -0.19
CA PRO A 234 -1.67 -12.91 0.52
C PRO A 234 -2.84 -13.82 0.93
N PHE A 235 -3.98 -13.25 1.29
CA PHE A 235 -5.17 -14.02 1.69
C PHE A 235 -6.11 -14.34 0.52
N SER A 236 -5.83 -13.85 -0.69
CA SER A 236 -6.57 -14.18 -1.91
C SER A 236 -5.61 -14.30 -3.10
N PRO A 237 -4.61 -15.20 -3.04
CA PRO A 237 -3.68 -15.37 -4.13
C PRO A 237 -4.37 -15.99 -5.34
N PRO A 238 -3.77 -15.86 -6.55
CA PRO A 238 -4.12 -16.74 -7.66
C PRO A 238 -4.08 -18.23 -7.26
N PRO A 239 -4.79 -19.11 -8.00
CA PRO A 239 -4.67 -20.54 -7.78
C PRO A 239 -3.24 -21.06 -7.88
N ASN A 240 -2.93 -22.07 -7.06
CA ASN A 240 -1.67 -22.83 -7.09
C ASN A 240 -0.41 -22.01 -6.77
N VAL A 241 -0.53 -20.87 -6.09
CA VAL A 241 0.64 -20.16 -5.55
C VAL A 241 1.28 -21.01 -4.45
N THR A 242 2.60 -21.22 -4.56
CA THR A 242 3.47 -21.91 -3.60
C THR A 242 4.84 -21.24 -3.58
N TYR A 243 5.48 -21.20 -2.41
CA TYR A 243 6.79 -20.58 -2.22
C TYR A 243 7.93 -21.57 -2.04
N THR A 244 7.60 -22.85 -1.84
CA THR A 244 8.59 -23.94 -1.73
C THR A 244 8.60 -24.83 -2.98
N GLY A 245 7.67 -24.61 -3.91
CA GLY A 245 7.41 -25.48 -5.06
C GLY A 245 6.48 -26.66 -4.74
N ASN A 246 6.11 -26.88 -3.48
CA ASN A 246 5.14 -27.91 -3.09
C ASN A 246 3.69 -27.43 -3.32
N PRO A 247 2.88 -28.10 -4.15
CA PRO A 247 1.48 -27.74 -4.36
C PRO A 247 0.59 -27.85 -3.11
N ALA A 248 0.99 -28.64 -2.12
CA ALA A 248 0.26 -28.73 -0.85
C ALA A 248 0.29 -27.42 -0.04
N ASP A 249 1.22 -26.52 -0.36
CA ASP A 249 1.41 -25.23 0.32
C ASP A 249 0.51 -24.12 -0.25
N THR A 250 -0.46 -24.47 -1.10
CA THR A 250 -1.41 -23.49 -1.62
C THR A 250 -2.53 -23.22 -0.61
N LEU A 251 -2.88 -21.94 -0.45
CA LEU A 251 -4.00 -21.50 0.38
C LEU A 251 -5.33 -22.07 -0.16
N LYS A 252 -6.05 -22.84 0.67
CA LYS A 252 -7.34 -23.42 0.29
C LYS A 252 -8.51 -22.46 0.49
N GLU A 253 -8.60 -21.84 1.65
CA GLU A 253 -9.67 -20.89 1.98
C GLU A 253 -9.17 -19.45 1.81
N ARG A 254 -9.71 -18.74 0.82
CA ARG A 254 -9.34 -17.37 0.48
C ARG A 254 -10.31 -16.38 1.10
N VAL A 255 -9.79 -15.19 1.41
CA VAL A 255 -10.54 -14.04 1.92
C VAL A 255 -10.45 -12.93 0.88
N ASN A 256 -11.46 -12.86 0.01
CA ASN A 256 -11.44 -11.95 -1.14
C ASN A 256 -11.90 -10.55 -0.75
N SER A 257 -12.84 -10.45 0.19
CA SER A 257 -13.55 -9.20 0.49
C SER A 257 -12.64 -8.08 1.01
N ILE A 258 -11.54 -8.42 1.67
CA ILE A 258 -10.53 -7.45 2.14
C ILE A 258 -9.82 -6.73 0.99
N TYR A 259 -9.84 -7.29 -0.21
CA TYR A 259 -9.27 -6.68 -1.42
C TYR A 259 -10.35 -6.16 -2.37
N SER A 260 -11.55 -6.75 -2.37
CA SER A 260 -12.59 -6.49 -3.39
C SER A 260 -13.82 -5.73 -2.87
N SER A 261 -13.92 -5.41 -1.58
CA SER A 261 -15.01 -4.62 -0.99
C SER A 261 -14.44 -3.39 -0.29
N ASN A 262 -15.19 -2.28 -0.25
CA ASN A 262 -14.93 -1.13 0.63
C ASN A 262 -15.92 -1.04 1.81
N ASN A 263 -16.80 -2.03 1.95
CA ASN A 263 -17.70 -2.16 3.08
C ASN A 263 -16.99 -2.87 4.24
N MET A 264 -16.99 -2.24 5.42
CA MET A 264 -16.33 -2.79 6.60
C MET A 264 -17.00 -4.06 7.13
N ALA A 265 -18.33 -4.21 6.99
CA ALA A 265 -19.05 -5.40 7.43
C ALA A 265 -18.62 -6.63 6.61
N ASP A 266 -18.68 -6.55 5.28
CA ASP A 266 -18.25 -7.63 4.38
C ASP A 266 -16.84 -8.12 4.73
N ARG A 267 -15.89 -7.18 4.91
CA ARG A 267 -14.50 -7.49 5.25
C ARG A 267 -14.35 -8.19 6.59
N ARG A 268 -15.14 -7.78 7.59
CA ARG A 268 -15.12 -8.36 8.93
C ARG A 268 -15.72 -9.77 8.94
N GLU A 269 -16.85 -9.95 8.28
CA GLU A 269 -17.56 -11.23 8.26
C GLU A 269 -16.78 -12.32 7.51
N ASP A 270 -16.02 -11.94 6.49
CA ASP A 270 -15.19 -12.85 5.71
C ASP A 270 -13.79 -13.06 6.34
N SER A 271 -13.41 -12.32 7.38
CA SER A 271 -12.09 -12.46 8.00
C SER A 271 -11.90 -13.85 8.64
N LYS A 272 -10.81 -14.54 8.28
CA LYS A 272 -10.51 -15.91 8.74
C LYS A 272 -9.15 -16.07 9.42
N TYR A 273 -8.22 -15.18 9.12
CA TYR A 273 -6.82 -15.31 9.54
C TYR A 273 -6.42 -14.12 10.39
N TYR A 274 -5.60 -14.37 11.40
CA TYR A 274 -5.01 -13.32 12.21
C TYR A 274 -3.53 -13.56 12.43
N ILE A 275 -2.78 -12.46 12.49
CA ILE A 275 -1.35 -12.43 12.75
C ILE A 275 -1.18 -12.36 14.26
N TYR A 276 -0.58 -13.39 14.83
CA TYR A 276 -0.24 -13.42 16.24
C TYR A 276 1.21 -12.98 16.42
N VAL A 277 1.43 -12.07 17.36
CA VAL A 277 2.75 -11.54 17.69
C VAL A 277 2.96 -11.68 19.19
N GLU A 278 4.08 -12.27 19.57
CA GLU A 278 4.53 -12.36 20.95
C GLU A 278 5.91 -11.70 21.06
N ILE A 279 6.05 -10.80 22.04
CA ILE A 279 7.34 -10.21 22.42
C ILE A 279 7.64 -10.69 23.82
N ILE A 280 8.71 -11.46 23.96
CA ILE A 280 9.10 -12.06 25.24
C ILE A 280 9.70 -10.96 26.12
N THR A 281 9.01 -10.60 27.20
CA THR A 281 9.50 -9.69 28.24
C THR A 281 9.93 -10.48 29.47
N TRP A 282 11.11 -10.16 30.02
CA TRP A 282 11.63 -10.73 31.26
C TRP A 282 10.93 -10.13 32.49
#